data_AF-A0A1C5CNE0-F1
#
_entry.id   AF-A0A1C5CNE0-F1
#
_cell.length_a   1.000
_cell.length_b   1.000
_cell.length_c   1.000
_cell.angle_alpha   90.00
_cell.angle_beta   90.00
_cell.angle_gamma   90.00
#
_symmetry.space_group_name_H-M   'P 1'
#
loop_
_entity.id
_entity.type
_entity.pdbx_description
1 polymer ?
#
loop_
_entity_poly.entity_id
_entity_poly.type
_entity_poly.pdbx_seq_one_letter_code
_entity_poly.pdbx_strand_id
1 'polypeptide(L)'
;MTGTVFTTSTVPLPRRPVEPGAPGARGRGSARLCAVRRWYEDELGWPTVPGSPPGLPTGLRFDVLDVPAAAGARALRHLAPGSPVALWGDRMRLLVAAGGAEEVPGLLDWLEWGAVALDLRVLGAGASWRRRCRPAGRCRRPGA
;
A
#
# COMPACT_ATOMS: atom_id res chain seq x y z
N MET A 1 -6.65 2.98 36.90
CA MET A 1 -5.55 3.32 35.97
C MET A 1 -5.91 2.78 34.60
N THR A 2 -6.40 3.65 33.72
CA THR A 2 -6.74 3.30 32.34
C THR A 2 -5.44 3.26 31.53
N GLY A 3 -4.94 2.06 31.24
CA GLY A 3 -3.75 1.89 30.41
C GLY A 3 -4.10 2.11 28.95
N THR A 4 -3.66 3.23 28.38
CA THR A 4 -3.69 3.46 26.92
C THR A 4 -2.77 2.43 26.27
N VAL A 5 -3.33 1.40 25.65
CA VAL A 5 -2.59 0.49 24.79
C VAL A 5 -2.22 1.23 23.51
N PHE A 6 -0.94 1.59 23.38
CA PHE A 6 -0.38 2.00 22.09
C PHE A 6 -0.31 0.76 21.22
N THR A 7 -1.28 0.56 20.33
CA THR A 7 -1.16 -0.40 19.24
C THR A 7 -0.14 0.17 18.26
N THR A 8 1.14 -0.18 18.46
CA THR A 8 2.20 0.14 17.52
C THR A 8 1.92 -0.63 16.24
N SER A 9 1.22 0.01 15.31
CA SER A 9 0.98 -0.57 14.00
C SER A 9 2.32 -0.65 13.27
N THR A 10 2.80 -1.87 13.02
CA THR A 10 4.02 -2.15 12.20
C THR A 10 3.92 -1.55 10.80
N VAL A 11 2.70 -1.23 10.36
CA VAL A 11 2.39 -0.67 9.05
C VAL A 11 1.78 0.73 9.21
N PRO A 12 2.16 1.72 8.39
CA PRO A 12 1.77 3.10 8.57
C PRO A 12 0.26 3.25 8.40
N LEU A 13 -0.31 4.12 9.23
CA LEU A 13 -1.66 4.59 9.04
C LEU A 13 -1.79 5.26 7.66
N PRO A 14 -2.96 5.18 7.02
CA PRO A 14 -3.19 5.86 5.75
C PRO A 14 -2.94 7.36 5.90
N ARG A 15 -1.94 7.86 5.20
CA ARG A 15 -1.65 9.31 5.14
C ARG A 15 -2.85 10.11 4.64
N ARG A 16 -3.11 11.27 5.25
CA ARG A 16 -4.09 12.25 4.76
C ARG A 16 -3.74 12.64 3.31
N PRO A 17 -4.74 12.77 2.40
CA PRO A 17 -4.47 13.25 1.05
C PRO A 17 -3.84 14.65 1.11
N VAL A 18 -2.74 14.86 0.38
CA VAL A 18 -2.19 16.21 0.25
C VAL A 18 -3.02 17.00 -0.77
N GLU A 19 -3.66 18.07 -0.28
CA GLU A 19 -4.62 18.92 -0.98
C GLU A 19 -4.11 19.38 -2.36
N PRO A 20 -4.83 19.10 -3.45
CA PRO A 20 -4.47 19.57 -4.79
C PRO A 20 -5.05 20.97 -5.03
N GLY A 21 -4.28 22.05 -4.80
CA GLY A 21 -4.84 23.41 -4.96
C GLY A 21 -3.92 24.61 -5.26
N ALA A 22 -2.59 24.49 -5.33
CA ALA A 22 -1.74 25.67 -5.61
C ALA A 22 -1.53 25.93 -7.13
N PRO A 23 -1.59 27.19 -7.66
CA PRO A 23 -1.45 27.52 -9.10
C PRO A 23 0.02 27.62 -9.59
N GLY A 24 0.34 27.29 -10.86
CA GLY A 24 1.74 27.23 -11.43
C GLY A 24 2.28 25.85 -11.91
N ALA A 25 1.71 25.27 -12.97
CA ALA A 25 1.78 23.83 -13.27
C ALA A 25 2.85 23.41 -14.31
N ARG A 26 4.15 23.52 -14.01
CA ARG A 26 5.23 22.69 -14.61
C ARG A 26 6.36 22.55 -13.58
N GLY A 27 6.36 21.45 -12.80
CA GLY A 27 7.34 21.22 -11.72
C GLY A 27 6.77 20.67 -10.40
N ARG A 28 5.46 20.81 -10.17
CA ARG A 28 4.80 20.35 -8.94
C ARG A 28 4.73 18.84 -8.75
N GLY A 29 4.70 18.07 -9.84
CA GLY A 29 4.70 16.60 -9.76
C GLY A 29 5.95 16.10 -9.06
N SER A 30 7.11 16.54 -9.52
CA SER A 30 8.42 16.24 -8.91
C SER A 30 8.49 16.70 -7.44
N ALA A 31 8.17 17.96 -7.16
CA ALA A 31 8.22 18.51 -5.80
C ALA A 31 7.30 17.76 -4.82
N ARG A 32 6.09 17.38 -5.25
CA ARG A 32 5.14 16.59 -4.46
C ARG A 32 5.68 15.18 -4.18
N LEU A 33 6.33 14.55 -5.16
CA LEU A 33 6.91 13.23 -4.99
C LEU A 33 8.15 13.25 -4.07
N CYS A 34 8.95 14.31 -4.13
CA CYS A 34 10.04 14.55 -3.18
C CYS A 34 9.51 14.76 -1.75
N ALA A 35 8.44 15.54 -1.56
CA ALA A 35 7.81 15.71 -0.25
C ALA A 35 7.26 14.39 0.30
N VAL A 36 6.63 13.57 -0.56
CA VAL A 36 6.15 12.24 -0.20
C VAL A 36 7.29 11.32 0.21
N ARG A 37 8.38 11.32 -0.56
CA ARG A 37 9.57 10.52 -0.27
C ARG A 37 10.16 10.91 1.08
N ARG A 38 10.37 12.20 1.30
CA ARG A 38 10.93 12.76 2.53
C ARG A 38 10.09 12.40 3.76
N TRP A 39 8.76 12.43 3.65
CA TRP A 39 7.90 12.01 4.77
C TRP A 39 8.11 10.53 5.15
N TYR A 40 8.25 9.62 4.18
CA TYR A 40 8.54 8.22 4.51
C TYR A 40 9.95 8.04 5.09
N GLU A 41 10.95 8.71 4.53
CA GLU A 41 12.34 8.60 4.98
C GLU A 41 12.57 9.25 6.35
N ASP A 42 12.10 10.48 6.56
CA ASP A 42 12.41 11.29 7.74
C ASP A 42 11.45 11.01 8.91
N GLU A 43 10.14 10.90 8.66
CA GLU A 43 9.14 10.75 9.75
C GLU A 43 8.96 9.29 10.16
N LEU A 44 9.06 8.36 9.22
CA LEU A 44 8.88 6.94 9.49
C LEU A 44 10.19 6.16 9.55
N GLY A 45 11.31 6.71 9.06
CA GLY A 45 12.57 5.99 8.93
C GLY A 45 12.50 4.86 7.90
N TRP A 46 11.62 4.99 6.90
CA TRP A 46 11.34 3.93 5.93
C TRP A 46 12.14 4.13 4.65
N PRO A 47 12.85 3.10 4.17
CA PRO A 47 13.55 3.19 2.89
C PRO A 47 12.56 3.40 1.75
N THR A 48 12.95 4.19 0.75
CA THR A 48 12.16 4.38 -0.46
C THR A 48 12.99 4.07 -1.70
N VAL A 49 12.33 3.58 -2.75
CA VAL A 49 12.95 3.32 -4.05
C VAL A 49 12.61 4.48 -4.99
N PRO A 50 13.60 5.03 -5.72
CA PRO A 50 13.35 6.07 -6.71
C PRO A 50 12.23 5.71 -7.71
N GLY A 51 11.45 6.71 -8.08
CA GLY A 51 10.44 6.63 -9.14
C GLY A 51 9.24 7.54 -8.90
N SER A 52 8.33 7.58 -9.87
CA SER A 52 7.17 8.48 -9.86
C SER A 52 5.87 7.67 -9.96
N PRO A 53 5.18 7.40 -8.85
CA PRO A 53 5.51 7.77 -7.46
C PRO A 53 6.59 6.89 -6.81
N PRO A 54 7.22 7.35 -5.71
CA PRO A 54 8.27 6.60 -5.03
C PRO A 54 7.71 5.26 -4.54
N GLY A 55 8.52 4.21 -4.70
CA GLY A 55 8.18 2.88 -4.25
C GLY A 55 8.60 2.66 -2.80
N LEU A 56 7.92 1.77 -2.11
CA LEU A 56 8.35 1.24 -0.82
C LEU A 56 8.86 -0.19 -1.04
N PRO A 57 10.09 -0.53 -0.62
CA PRO A 57 10.60 -1.89 -0.73
C PRO A 57 9.80 -2.81 0.20
N THR A 58 9.40 -3.96 -0.33
CA THR A 58 8.78 -5.05 0.46
C THR A 58 9.87 -5.97 1.02
N GLY A 59 9.55 -6.78 2.05
CA GLY A 59 10.49 -7.66 2.75
C GLY A 59 11.36 -7.02 3.82
N LEU A 60 11.26 -5.70 4.02
CA LEU A 60 12.01 -5.01 5.07
C LEU A 60 11.17 -4.70 6.31
N ARG A 61 10.01 -4.08 6.09
CA ARG A 61 9.07 -3.70 7.16
C ARG A 61 7.71 -4.37 7.00
N PHE A 62 7.37 -4.73 5.77
CA PHE A 62 6.12 -5.38 5.42
C PHE A 62 6.30 -6.15 4.12
N ASP A 63 5.48 -7.17 3.95
CA ASP A 63 5.23 -7.82 2.66
C ASP A 63 3.86 -7.45 2.14
N VAL A 64 3.61 -7.74 0.87
CA VAL A 64 2.31 -7.47 0.25
C VAL A 64 1.70 -8.74 -0.30
N LEU A 65 0.45 -8.99 0.10
CA LEU A 65 -0.42 -9.99 -0.49
C LEU A 65 -1.37 -9.29 -1.46
N ASP A 66 -1.14 -9.48 -2.76
CA ASP A 66 -1.95 -8.93 -3.84
C ASP A 66 -2.99 -9.98 -4.27
N VAL A 67 -4.28 -9.65 -4.12
CA VAL A 67 -5.42 -10.54 -4.34
C VAL A 67 -6.49 -9.87 -5.20
N PRO A 68 -7.43 -10.61 -5.81
CA PRO A 68 -8.58 -10.00 -6.48
C PRO A 68 -9.38 -9.13 -5.50
N ALA A 69 -9.80 -7.94 -5.92
CA ALA A 69 -10.43 -6.96 -5.03
C ALA A 69 -11.71 -7.48 -4.37
N ALA A 70 -12.51 -8.27 -5.10
CA ALA A 70 -13.73 -8.88 -4.56
C ALA A 70 -13.42 -9.89 -3.45
N ALA A 71 -12.40 -10.74 -3.65
CA ALA A 71 -11.95 -11.71 -2.66
C ALA A 71 -11.31 -11.02 -1.44
N GLY A 72 -10.45 -10.04 -1.68
CA GLY A 72 -9.83 -9.23 -0.63
C GLY A 72 -10.87 -8.50 0.23
N ALA A 73 -11.88 -7.87 -0.39
CA ALA A 73 -12.96 -7.23 0.34
C ALA A 73 -13.75 -8.21 1.23
N ARG A 74 -13.88 -9.47 0.79
CA ARG A 74 -14.48 -10.53 1.62
C ARG A 74 -13.57 -10.91 2.78
N ALA A 75 -12.27 -11.01 2.55
CA ALA A 75 -11.26 -11.31 3.57
C ALA A 75 -11.12 -10.21 4.63
N LEU A 76 -11.30 -8.93 4.27
CA LEU A 76 -11.20 -7.80 5.21
C LEU A 76 -12.17 -7.91 6.40
N ARG A 77 -13.29 -8.63 6.25
CA ARG A 77 -14.24 -8.88 7.35
C ARG A 77 -13.64 -9.71 8.49
N HIS A 78 -12.55 -10.41 8.22
CA HIS A 78 -11.84 -11.24 9.19
C HIS A 78 -10.60 -10.55 9.77
N LEU A 79 -10.28 -9.33 9.30
CA LEU A 79 -9.17 -8.53 9.80
C LEU A 79 -9.64 -7.49 10.81
N ALA A 80 -8.70 -6.98 11.61
CA ALA A 80 -8.98 -5.93 12.58
C ALA A 80 -9.42 -4.63 11.88
N PRO A 81 -10.34 -3.84 12.47
CA PRO A 81 -10.63 -2.50 12.00
C PRO A 81 -9.36 -1.66 11.88
N GLY A 82 -9.20 -0.98 10.75
CA GLY A 82 -8.00 -0.17 10.47
C GLY A 82 -6.83 -0.97 9.88
N SER A 83 -7.01 -2.26 9.57
CA SER A 83 -5.98 -3.03 8.88
C SER A 83 -5.53 -2.36 7.57
N PRO A 84 -4.21 -2.28 7.34
CA PRO A 84 -3.64 -1.54 6.22
C PRO A 84 -3.90 -2.26 4.89
N VAL A 85 -4.59 -1.58 3.98
CA VAL A 85 -4.91 -2.10 2.65
C VAL A 85 -4.79 -1.01 1.60
N ALA A 86 -4.40 -1.41 0.38
CA ALA A 86 -4.41 -0.55 -0.78
C ALA A 86 -5.21 -1.18 -1.92
N LEU A 87 -6.23 -0.47 -2.41
CA LEU A 87 -6.97 -0.85 -3.61
C LEU A 87 -6.25 -0.34 -4.87
N TRP A 88 -6.05 -1.21 -5.85
CA TRP A 88 -5.35 -0.96 -7.10
C TRP A 88 -6.16 -1.52 -8.28
N GLY A 89 -7.18 -0.77 -8.72
CA GLY A 89 -8.08 -1.24 -9.78
C GLY A 89 -8.93 -2.42 -9.29
N ASP A 90 -8.84 -3.55 -9.99
CA ASP A 90 -9.47 -4.83 -9.69
C ASP A 90 -8.68 -5.68 -8.69
N ARG A 91 -7.54 -5.18 -8.20
CA ARG A 91 -6.67 -5.85 -7.24
C ARG A 91 -6.65 -5.13 -5.90
N MET A 92 -6.50 -5.89 -4.83
CA MET A 92 -6.36 -5.40 -3.47
C MET A 92 -5.04 -5.91 -2.89
N ARG A 93 -4.29 -5.01 -2.25
CA ARG A 93 -2.98 -5.28 -1.65
C ARG A 93 -3.11 -5.17 -0.14
N LEU A 94 -3.03 -6.31 0.54
CA LEU A 94 -3.02 -6.40 2.00
C LEU A 94 -1.56 -6.32 2.47
N LEU A 95 -1.27 -5.44 3.42
CA LEU A 95 0.07 -5.31 3.97
C LEU A 95 0.19 -6.26 5.16
N VAL A 96 1.14 -7.19 5.08
CA VAL A 96 1.39 -8.22 6.09
C VAL A 96 2.79 -8.02 6.70
N ALA A 97 3.07 -8.71 7.79
CA ALA A 97 4.40 -8.65 8.42
C ALA A 97 5.48 -9.09 7.41
N ALA A 98 6.67 -8.50 7.52
CA ALA A 98 7.83 -8.91 6.73
C ALA A 98 8.16 -10.39 7.00
N GLY A 99 8.50 -11.14 5.96
CA GLY A 99 8.72 -12.60 6.00
C GLY A 99 7.47 -13.40 5.64
N GLY A 100 6.27 -12.81 5.77
CA GLY A 100 5.02 -13.49 5.41
C GLY A 100 4.95 -13.91 3.94
N ALA A 101 5.71 -13.24 3.06
CA ALA A 101 5.79 -13.64 1.68
C ALA A 101 6.41 -15.03 1.46
N GLU A 102 7.38 -15.40 2.29
CA GLU A 102 8.10 -16.67 2.19
C GLU A 102 7.27 -17.82 2.79
N GLU A 103 6.39 -17.50 3.74
CA GLU A 103 5.52 -18.48 4.42
C GLU A 103 4.29 -18.88 3.58
N VAL A 104 3.76 -17.97 2.75
CA VAL A 104 2.52 -18.20 2.00
C VAL A 104 2.57 -19.45 1.11
N PRO A 105 3.64 -19.73 0.33
CA PRO A 105 3.70 -20.97 -0.47
C PRO A 105 3.56 -22.23 0.39
N GLY A 106 4.24 -22.31 1.54
CA GLY A 106 4.12 -23.45 2.45
C GLY A 106 2.73 -23.57 3.07
N LEU A 107 2.08 -22.45 3.37
CA LEU A 107 0.70 -22.43 3.86
C LEU A 107 -0.29 -22.93 2.80
N LEU A 108 -0.14 -22.49 1.54
CA LEU A 108 -1.00 -22.93 0.44
C LEU A 108 -0.81 -24.41 0.12
N ASP A 109 0.42 -24.92 0.25
CA ASP A 109 0.70 -26.35 0.11
C ASP A 109 0.04 -27.17 1.23
N TRP A 110 0.20 -26.75 2.49
CA TRP A 110 -0.45 -27.39 3.63
C TRP A 110 -1.99 -27.42 3.54
N LEU A 111 -2.58 -26.37 2.97
CA LEU A 111 -4.02 -26.29 2.71
C LEU A 111 -4.47 -27.10 1.50
N GLU A 112 -3.53 -27.68 0.73
CA GLU A 112 -3.76 -28.33 -0.57
C GLU A 112 -4.36 -27.37 -1.61
N TRP A 113 -4.15 -26.06 -1.43
CA TRP A 113 -4.69 -25.01 -2.29
C TRP A 113 -3.76 -24.60 -3.43
N GLY A 114 -2.55 -25.19 -3.52
CA GLY A 114 -1.58 -24.87 -4.58
C GLY A 114 -2.11 -25.04 -6.01
N ALA A 115 -3.07 -25.96 -6.23
CA ALA A 115 -3.71 -26.18 -7.54
C ALA A 115 -4.94 -25.28 -7.78
N VAL A 116 -5.42 -24.57 -6.74
CA VAL A 116 -6.58 -23.69 -6.85
C VAL A 116 -6.14 -22.38 -7.49
N ALA A 117 -6.85 -21.94 -8.54
CA ALA A 117 -6.59 -20.68 -9.23
C ALA A 117 -7.04 -19.46 -8.39
N LEU A 118 -6.38 -19.23 -7.26
CA LEU A 118 -6.70 -18.14 -6.33
C LEU A 118 -6.35 -16.74 -6.86
N ASP A 119 -5.57 -16.67 -7.96
CA ASP A 119 -5.01 -15.44 -8.53
C ASP A 119 -4.35 -14.57 -7.44
N LEU A 120 -3.62 -15.20 -6.54
CA LEU A 120 -2.91 -14.57 -5.43
C LEU A 120 -1.45 -14.35 -5.82
N ARG A 121 -0.93 -13.16 -5.53
CA ARG A 121 0.47 -12.79 -5.79
C ARG A 121 1.10 -12.28 -4.50
N VAL A 122 2.33 -12.69 -4.28
CA VAL A 122 3.06 -12.35 -3.07
C VAL A 122 4.25 -11.48 -3.46
N LEU A 123 4.44 -10.35 -2.77
CA LEU A 123 5.58 -9.46 -2.94
C LEU A 123 6.38 -9.45 -1.62
N GLY A 124 7.47 -10.19 -1.61
CA GLY A 124 8.42 -10.28 -0.50
C GLY A 124 9.66 -9.42 -0.70
N ALA A 125 10.79 -9.84 -0.13
CA ALA A 125 12.07 -9.16 -0.26
C ALA A 125 12.47 -8.93 -1.73
N GLY A 126 13.04 -7.76 -2.01
CA GLY A 126 13.51 -7.38 -3.34
C GLY A 126 12.43 -6.85 -4.30
N ALA A 127 11.14 -7.00 -3.97
CA ALA A 127 10.07 -6.34 -4.69
C ALA A 127 9.87 -4.89 -4.23
N SER A 128 9.27 -4.06 -5.09
CA SER A 128 8.91 -2.68 -4.73
C SER A 128 7.43 -2.43 -4.95
N TRP A 129 6.77 -1.97 -3.89
CA TRP A 129 5.38 -1.57 -3.93
C TRP A 129 5.27 -0.10 -4.32
N ARG A 130 4.59 0.19 -5.43
CA ARG A 130 4.18 1.56 -5.80
C ARG A 130 2.69 1.74 -5.51
N ARG A 131 2.29 2.97 -5.16
CA ARG A 131 0.88 3.39 -4.99
C ARG A 131 0.42 4.13 -6.25
N ARG A 132 -0.80 3.92 -6.78
CA ARG A 132 -1.26 4.74 -7.93
C ARG A 132 -1.40 6.15 -7.40
N CYS A 133 -0.81 7.11 -8.10
CA CYS A 133 -1.36 8.46 -8.01
C CYS A 133 -2.79 8.37 -8.53
N ARG A 134 -3.77 8.74 -7.70
CA ARG A 134 -5.17 8.84 -8.13
C ARG A 134 -5.19 9.74 -9.36
N PRO A 135 -5.78 9.35 -10.51
CA PRO A 135 -5.93 10.27 -11.62
C PRO A 135 -6.74 11.47 -11.10
N ALA A 136 -6.18 12.67 -11.23
CA ALA A 136 -6.90 13.89 -10.88
C ALA A 136 -8.24 13.86 -11.64
N GLY A 137 -9.35 14.04 -10.91
CA GLY A 137 -10.69 14.01 -11.48
C GLY A 137 -10.76 14.95 -12.68
N ARG A 138 -11.47 14.52 -13.73
CA ARG A 138 -11.69 15.28 -14.96
C ARG A 138 -12.09 16.71 -14.61
N CYS A 139 -11.33 17.69 -15.11
CA CYS A 139 -11.71 19.09 -15.02
C CYS A 139 -13.04 19.26 -15.77
N ARG A 140 -14.12 19.57 -15.05
CA ARG A 140 -15.37 20.00 -15.66
C ARG A 140 -15.09 21.35 -16.28
N ARG A 141 -15.21 21.46 -17.61
CA ARG A 141 -15.11 22.75 -18.33
C ARG A 141 -16.17 23.70 -17.76
N PRO A 142 -15.81 24.89 -17.25
CA PRO A 142 -16.78 25.95 -17.05
C PRO A 142 -17.31 26.35 -18.42
N GLY A 143 -18.62 26.52 -18.51
CA GLY A 143 -19.37 26.79 -19.73
C GLY A 143 -18.98 28.09 -20.44
N ALA A 144 -19.46 28.14 -21.68
CA ALA A 144 -19.46 29.26 -22.61
C ALA A 144 -20.04 30.54 -22.02
#